data_AF-A0A9P6FM49-F1
#
_entry.id   AF-A0A9P6FM49-F1
#
_cell.length_a   1.000
_cell.length_b   1.000
_cell.length_c   1.000
_cell.angle_alpha   90.00
_cell.angle_beta   90.00
_cell.angle_gamma   90.00
#
_symmetry.space_group_name_H-M   'P 1'
#
loop_
_entity.id
_entity.type
_entity.pdbx_description
1 polymer ?
#
loop_
_entity_poly.entity_id
_entity_poly.type
_entity_poly.pdbx_seq_one_letter_code
_entity_poly.pdbx_strand_id
1 'polypeptide(L)'
;MSSLRREYLNWALDRKEHGEHVSLPEFVLHFNLSNKEDSTEAFRQLIQSAELRESRRKRLMDAFDLFQAQHEERFWAQRLLEISSEVQSKRASLAAQSAAVAQSDSGFRLAMSSSHHLG
;
A
#
# COMPACT_ATOMS: atom_id res chain seq x y z
N MET A 1 18.98 11.51 -10.27
CA MET A 1 17.71 11.24 -9.55
C MET A 1 17.46 9.75 -9.60
N SER A 2 17.09 9.12 -8.48
CA SER A 2 16.65 7.71 -8.48
C SER A 2 15.35 7.54 -9.27
N SER A 3 15.09 6.36 -9.85
CA SER A 3 13.87 6.10 -10.64
C SER A 3 12.61 6.40 -9.84
N LEU A 4 12.61 6.01 -8.56
CA LEU A 4 11.49 6.20 -7.64
C LEU A 4 11.14 7.67 -7.40
N ARG A 5 12.15 8.54 -7.24
CA ARG A 5 11.90 9.99 -7.09
C ARG A 5 11.29 10.61 -8.35
N ARG A 6 11.67 10.11 -9.52
CA ARG A 6 11.09 10.57 -10.80
C ARG A 6 9.66 10.09 -10.96
N GLU A 7 9.36 8.86 -10.55
CA GLU A 7 7.99 8.33 -10.52
C GLU A 7 7.08 9.17 -9.63
N TYR A 8 7.50 9.48 -8.40
CA TYR A 8 6.75 10.34 -7.48
C TYR A 8 6.48 11.72 -8.07
N LEU A 9 7.48 12.28 -8.75
CA LEU A 9 7.35 13.57 -9.38
C LEU A 9 6.39 13.54 -10.58
N ASN A 10 6.49 12.55 -11.45
CA ASN A 10 5.59 12.40 -12.60
C ASN A 10 4.15 12.25 -12.12
N TRP A 11 3.91 11.39 -11.12
CA TRP A 11 2.59 11.25 -10.49
C TRP A 11 2.04 12.59 -9.99
N ALA A 12 2.86 13.39 -9.31
CA ALA A 12 2.45 14.71 -8.87
C ALA A 12 2.20 15.66 -10.06
N LEU A 13 3.01 15.61 -11.12
CA LEU A 13 2.85 16.47 -12.29
C LEU A 13 1.56 16.16 -13.04
N ASP A 14 1.24 14.89 -13.28
CA ASP A 14 0.04 14.45 -14.02
C ASP A 14 -1.25 14.87 -13.31
N ARG A 15 -1.30 14.79 -11.97
CA ARG A 15 -2.48 15.20 -11.19
C ARG A 15 -2.80 16.70 -11.25
N LYS A 16 -1.86 17.53 -11.73
CA LYS A 16 -2.13 18.94 -12.01
C LYS A 16 -3.20 19.12 -13.08
N GLU A 17 -3.29 18.21 -14.04
CA GLU A 17 -4.18 18.32 -15.20
C GLU A 17 -5.62 17.94 -14.87
N HIS A 18 -5.82 17.18 -13.79
CA HIS A 18 -7.13 16.60 -13.43
C HIS A 18 -7.79 17.22 -12.19
N GLY A 19 -7.17 18.23 -11.57
CA GLY A 19 -7.75 18.91 -10.40
C GLY A 19 -7.77 18.06 -9.12
N GLU A 20 -7.14 16.89 -9.12
CA GLU A 20 -7.05 16.00 -7.96
C GLU A 20 -5.99 16.51 -6.96
N HIS A 21 -6.34 16.46 -5.67
CA HIS A 21 -5.50 16.95 -4.58
C HIS A 21 -4.30 16.03 -4.32
N VAL A 22 -3.08 16.54 -4.56
CA VAL A 22 -1.84 15.89 -4.09
C VAL A 22 -1.70 16.16 -2.59
N SER A 23 -1.73 15.12 -1.77
CA SER A 23 -1.58 15.17 -0.31
C SER A 23 -0.75 13.99 0.20
N LEU A 24 -0.23 14.08 1.42
CA LEU A 24 0.55 12.98 2.02
C LEU A 24 -0.28 11.67 2.14
N PRO A 25 -1.54 11.67 2.64
CA PRO A 25 -2.35 10.45 2.68
C PRO A 25 -2.49 9.77 1.32
N GLU A 26 -2.82 10.57 0.32
CA GLU A 26 -3.04 10.09 -1.03
C GLU A 26 -1.75 9.55 -1.66
N PHE A 27 -0.62 10.22 -1.42
CA PHE A 27 0.70 9.74 -1.81
C PHE A 27 1.02 8.38 -1.16
N VAL A 28 0.79 8.25 0.15
CA VAL A 28 1.03 7.00 0.90
C VAL A 28 0.17 5.87 0.38
N LEU A 29 -1.12 6.11 0.12
CA LEU A 29 -2.05 5.11 -0.38
C LEU A 29 -1.70 4.70 -1.82
N HIS A 30 -1.40 5.67 -2.69
CA HIS A 30 -1.08 5.41 -4.09
C HIS A 30 0.16 4.52 -4.25
N PHE A 31 1.22 4.81 -3.49
CA PHE A 31 2.47 4.02 -3.53
C PHE A 31 2.48 2.86 -2.53
N ASN A 32 1.34 2.57 -1.88
CA ASN A 32 1.19 1.53 -0.85
C ASN A 32 2.29 1.56 0.22
N LEU A 33 2.66 2.77 0.67
CA LEU A 33 3.73 2.94 1.64
C LEU A 33 3.25 2.56 3.04
N SER A 34 4.18 2.05 3.85
CA SER A 34 3.91 1.51 5.18
C SER A 34 4.74 2.16 6.29
N ASN A 35 5.91 2.71 5.94
CA ASN A 35 6.78 3.39 6.90
C ASN A 35 6.44 4.89 6.96
N LYS A 36 6.14 5.40 8.16
CA LYS A 36 5.78 6.81 8.37
C LYS A 36 6.90 7.76 7.97
N GLU A 37 8.09 7.57 8.54
CA GLU A 37 9.22 8.48 8.38
C GLU A 37 9.66 8.59 6.92
N ASP A 38 9.88 7.45 6.26
CA ASP A 38 10.34 7.38 4.87
C ASP A 38 9.31 7.99 3.91
N SER A 39 8.03 7.72 4.13
CA SER A 39 6.95 8.28 3.30
C SER A 39 6.85 9.79 3.45
N THR A 40 6.96 10.28 4.69
CA THR A 40 6.88 11.70 5.02
C THR A 40 8.05 12.45 4.40
N GLU A 41 9.26 11.92 4.51
CA GLU A 41 10.45 12.50 3.91
C GLU A 41 10.41 12.45 2.38
N ALA A 42 9.96 11.34 1.78
CA ALA A 42 9.78 11.24 0.34
C ALA A 42 8.78 12.27 -0.19
N PHE A 43 7.65 12.47 0.51
CA PHE A 43 6.66 13.48 0.14
C PHE A 43 7.20 14.90 0.31
N ARG A 44 7.96 15.17 1.38
CA ARG A 44 8.63 16.46 1.59
C ARG A 44 9.60 16.79 0.45
N GLN A 45 10.41 15.82 0.03
CA GLN A 45 11.32 15.99 -1.11
C GLN A 45 10.57 16.23 -2.42
N LEU A 46 9.45 15.53 -2.61
CA LEU A 46 8.57 15.72 -3.76
C LEU A 46 8.06 17.16 -3.84
N ILE A 47 7.45 17.67 -2.76
CA ILE A 47 6.86 19.02 -2.77
C ILE A 47 7.93 20.11 -2.88
N GLN A 48 9.16 19.87 -2.40
CA GLN A 48 10.31 20.76 -2.56
C GLN A 48 10.94 20.74 -3.96
N SER A 49 10.50 19.86 -4.86
CA SER A 49 11.05 19.76 -6.21
C SER A 49 10.99 21.09 -6.98
N ALA A 50 12.11 21.44 -7.61
CA ALA A 50 12.22 22.62 -8.48
C ALA A 50 11.32 22.52 -9.72
N GLU A 51 10.96 21.31 -10.13
CA GLU A 51 10.07 21.06 -11.27
C GLU A 51 8.60 21.44 -10.95
N LEU A 52 8.25 21.56 -9.66
CA LEU A 52 6.98 22.11 -9.22
C LEU A 52 7.03 23.65 -9.19
N ARG A 53 6.04 24.28 -9.84
CA ARG A 53 5.84 25.74 -9.75
C ARG A 53 5.75 26.18 -8.29
N GLU A 54 6.37 27.32 -7.96
CA GLU A 54 6.44 27.85 -6.61
C GLU A 54 5.08 27.97 -5.91
N SER A 55 4.07 28.52 -6.61
CA SER A 55 2.72 28.64 -6.05
C SER A 55 2.08 27.29 -5.73
N ARG A 56 2.41 26.24 -6.48
CA ARG A 56 1.97 24.88 -6.22
C ARG A 56 2.72 24.29 -5.03
N ARG A 57 4.05 24.43 -4.98
CA ARG A 57 4.87 24.01 -3.85
C ARG A 57 4.36 24.61 -2.54
N LYS A 58 4.05 25.91 -2.53
CA LYS A 58 3.46 26.59 -1.36
C LYS A 58 2.15 25.94 -0.91
N ARG A 59 1.18 25.79 -1.82
CA ARG A 59 -0.11 25.14 -1.48
C ARG A 59 0.06 23.71 -0.96
N LEU A 60 0.98 22.94 -1.54
CA LEU A 60 1.25 21.57 -1.10
C LEU A 60 1.92 21.54 0.28
N MET A 61 2.81 22.48 0.55
CA MET A 61 3.43 22.65 1.87
C MET A 61 2.38 23.05 2.91
N ASP A 62 1.53 24.02 2.62
CA ASP A 62 0.47 24.46 3.54
C ASP A 62 -0.49 23.30 3.87
N ALA A 63 -0.89 22.51 2.87
CA ALA A 63 -1.73 21.33 3.07
C ALA A 63 -1.01 20.22 3.85
N PHE A 64 0.30 20.06 3.62
CA PHE A 64 1.14 19.11 4.34
C PHE A 64 1.26 19.50 5.81
N ASP A 65 1.55 20.76 6.12
CA ASP A 65 1.67 21.28 7.48
C ASP A 65 0.34 21.15 8.24
N LEU A 66 -0.78 21.46 7.58
CA LEU A 66 -2.12 21.28 8.15
C LEU A 66 -2.39 19.81 8.49
N PHE A 67 -2.02 18.89 7.58
CA PHE A 67 -2.15 17.46 7.82
C PHE A 67 -1.29 17.00 9.01
N GLN A 68 -0.03 17.44 9.07
CA GLN A 68 0.87 17.11 10.19
C GLN A 68 0.31 17.60 11.53
N ALA A 69 -0.31 18.78 11.56
CA ALA A 69 -0.86 19.36 12.77
C ALA A 69 -2.16 18.69 13.25
N GLN A 70 -3.01 18.18 12.36
CA GLN A 70 -4.40 17.82 12.71
C GLN A 70 -4.79 16.36 12.46
N HIS A 71 -4.09 15.66 11.56
CA HIS A 71 -4.58 14.40 11.00
C HIS A 71 -3.54 13.27 10.97
N GLU A 72 -2.26 13.60 11.10
CA GLU A 72 -1.15 12.65 10.94
C GLU A 72 -1.25 11.43 11.87
N GLU A 73 -1.47 11.65 13.17
CA GLU A 73 -1.54 10.55 14.15
C GLU A 73 -2.66 9.56 13.81
N ARG A 74 -3.87 10.07 13.54
CA ARG A 74 -5.04 9.24 13.20
C ARG A 74 -4.82 8.48 11.90
N PHE A 75 -4.25 9.14 10.90
CA PHE A 75 -3.96 8.52 9.62
C PHE A 75 -2.99 7.35 9.76
N TRP A 76 -1.86 7.53 10.45
CA TRP A 76 -0.86 6.46 10.58
C TRP A 76 -1.33 5.32 11.49
N ALA A 77 -2.11 5.63 12.53
CA ALA A 77 -2.76 4.60 13.34
C ALA A 77 -3.71 3.73 12.50
N GLN A 78 -4.56 4.36 11.68
CA GLN A 78 -5.46 3.66 10.77
C GLN A 78 -4.69 2.83 9.73
N ARG A 79 -3.64 3.41 9.14
CA ARG A 79 -2.82 2.74 8.13
C ARG A 79 -2.14 1.48 8.66
N LEU A 80 -1.64 1.53 9.89
CA LEU A 80 -1.03 0.37 10.56
C LEU A 80 -2.04 -0.77 10.75
N LEU A 81 -3.28 -0.44 11.12
CA LEU A 81 -4.36 -1.42 11.27
C LEU A 81 -4.74 -2.06 9.93
N GLU A 82 -4.85 -1.27 8.87
CA GLU A 82 -5.14 -1.75 7.52
C GLU A 82 -4.08 -2.75 7.03
N ILE A 83 -2.81 -2.41 7.16
CA ILE A 83 -1.69 -3.29 6.78
C ILE A 83 -1.74 -4.58 7.60
N SER A 84 -1.98 -4.48 8.91
CA SER A 84 -2.06 -5.65 9.79
C SER A 84 -3.22 -6.56 9.42
N SER A 85 -4.39 -5.98 9.11
CA SER A 85 -5.58 -6.70 8.66
C SER A 85 -5.35 -7.39 7.32
N GLU A 86 -4.72 -6.71 6.36
CA GLU A 86 -4.39 -7.29 5.06
C GLU A 86 -3.45 -8.50 5.20
N VAL A 87 -2.43 -8.40 6.06
CA VAL A 87 -1.50 -9.51 6.35
C VAL A 87 -2.25 -10.70 6.98
N GLN A 88 -3.12 -10.45 7.95
CA GLN A 88 -3.92 -11.50 8.59
C GLN A 88 -4.87 -12.19 7.60
N SER A 89 -5.54 -11.42 6.75
CA SER A 89 -6.45 -11.97 5.73
C SER A 89 -5.70 -12.83 4.71
N LYS A 90 -4.51 -12.40 4.26
CA LYS A 90 -3.64 -13.21 3.38
C LYS A 90 -3.22 -14.52 4.05
N ARG A 91 -2.84 -14.48 5.33
CA ARG A 91 -2.47 -15.69 6.10
C ARG A 91 -3.65 -16.67 6.22
N ALA A 92 -4.85 -16.18 6.52
CA ALA A 92 -6.05 -17.01 6.60
C ALA A 92 -6.37 -17.66 5.25
N SER A 93 -6.25 -16.90 4.15
CA SER A 93 -6.48 -17.39 2.79
C SER A 93 -5.48 -18.49 2.40
N LEU A 94 -4.21 -18.32 2.76
CA LEU A 94 -3.18 -19.34 2.53
C LEU A 94 -3.41 -20.59 3.38
N ALA A 95 -3.80 -20.43 4.64
CA ALA A 95 -4.11 -21.56 5.52
C ALA A 95 -5.30 -22.38 4.99
N ALA A 96 -6.35 -21.72 4.51
CA ALA A 96 -7.50 -22.38 3.90
C ALA A 96 -7.12 -23.16 2.63
N GLN A 97 -6.28 -22.58 1.77
CA GLN A 97 -5.75 -23.27 0.58
C GLN A 97 -4.92 -24.50 0.95
N SER A 98 -4.01 -24.37 1.92
CA SER A 98 -3.20 -25.50 2.40
C SER A 98 -4.06 -26.62 2.98
N ALA A 99 -5.11 -26.29 3.74
CA ALA A 99 -6.04 -27.27 4.28
C ALA A 99 -6.84 -27.97 3.17
N ALA A 100 -7.29 -27.25 2.15
CA ALA A 100 -8.01 -27.82 1.01
C ALA A 100 -7.12 -28.78 0.19
N VAL A 101 -5.84 -28.43 -0.02
CA VAL A 101 -4.86 -29.31 -0.68
C VAL A 101 -4.63 -30.57 0.15
N ALA A 102 -4.39 -30.44 1.46
CA ALA A 102 -4.18 -31.60 2.34
C ALA A 102 -5.39 -32.55 2.39
N GLN A 103 -6.61 -32.01 2.36
CA GLN A 103 -7.84 -32.80 2.28
C GLN A 103 -7.99 -33.52 0.94
N SER A 104 -7.67 -32.85 -0.17
CA SER A 104 -7.72 -33.44 -1.51
C SER A 104 -6.71 -34.58 -1.68
N ASP A 105 -5.48 -34.40 -1.18
CA ASP A 105 -4.45 -35.45 -1.18
C ASP A 105 -4.85 -36.65 -0.32
N SER A 106 -5.49 -36.39 0.83
CA SER A 106 -6.00 -37.46 1.71
C SER A 106 -7.15 -38.24 1.06
N GLY A 107 -8.07 -37.55 0.39
CA GLY A 107 -9.18 -38.17 -0.35
C GLY A 107 -8.71 -39.02 -1.53
N PHE A 108 -7.72 -38.55 -2.29
CA PHE A 108 -7.13 -39.30 -3.39
C PHE A 108 -6.44 -40.60 -2.91
N ARG A 109 -5.68 -40.53 -1.81
CA ARG A 109 -5.00 -41.71 -1.24
C ARG A 109 -5.99 -42.76 -0.71
N LEU A 110 -7.10 -42.33 -0.12
CA LEU A 110 -8.15 -43.26 0.33
C LEU A 110 -8.87 -43.92 -0.84
N ALA A 111 -9.22 -43.17 -1.89
CA ALA A 111 -9.85 -43.72 -3.09
C ALA A 111 -8.96 -44.75 -3.83
N MET A 112 -7.65 -44.54 -3.87
CA MET A 112 -6.69 -45.48 -4.46
C MET A 112 -6.49 -46.73 -3.60
N SER A 113 -6.56 -46.63 -2.27
CA SER A 113 -6.41 -47.77 -1.37
C SER A 113 -7.64 -48.69 -1.34
N SER A 114 -8.84 -48.15 -1.59
CA SER A 114 -10.08 -48.94 -1.68
C SER A 114 -10.24 -49.70 -3.00
N SER A 115 -9.44 -49.37 -4.03
CA SER A 115 -9.51 -50.01 -5.35
C SER A 115 -8.68 -51.30 -5.46
N HIS A 116 -7.92 -51.68 -4.42
CA HIS A 116 -7.04 -52.85 -4.39
C HIS A 116 -7.58 -54.04 -3.57
N HIS A 117 -8.88 -54.04 -3.19
CA HIS A 117 -9.46 -55.10 -2.35
C HIS A 117 -10.61 -55.89 -3.00
N LEU A 118 -10.70 -55.87 -4.33
CA LEU A 118 -11.59 -56.75 -5.09
C LEU A 118 -10.74 -57.58 -6.07
N GLY A 119 -10.17 -58.67 -5.58
CA GLY A 119 -9.45 -59.70 -6.34
C GLY A 119 -9.55 -61.03 -5.63
#